data_AF-A0A9P9AFI3-F1
#
_entry.id   AF-A0A9P9AFI3-F1
#
_cell.length_a   1.000
_cell.length_b   1.000
_cell.length_c   1.000
_cell.angle_alpha   90.00
_cell.angle_beta   90.00
_cell.angle_gamma   90.00
#
_symmetry.space_group_name_H-M   'P 1'
#
loop_
_entity.id
_entity.type
_entity.pdbx_description
1 polymer ?
#
loop_
_entity_poly.entity_id
_entity_poly.type
_entity_poly.pdbx_seq_one_letter_code
_entity_poly.pdbx_strand_id
1 'polypeptide(L)'
;LAALGATWLLVQGTNAQDVPFTINGAFEGASATDNTYNSGGTVVVSGRTISVPKNLQVQFPAAFVGWKEFTDGSSAYSRYQMEVVGNVIGGTMYAAQVSISQFMLEGASGYVDSVEFDGRIKIRDGPTIRINDPKEVYSAGYKTHPFFTADDANPSITAFSGFPMCVPRKADDEKCPQSNRPTLASGKKQGTFRAPDALVMAPIVPGDFLEYSGIQGGNGEIIVYNMVVSNVQITTTGVPTYIRMEDAIIGVFTTNTNDQEIAQIRFIGVTSDSAANPITIYAMDVDPCTGEVTDRRIDATSMIAGSARNKFEYRVKATAESLKTREYRITAGTGTRKTKNDILAGQYVMPVSEWIQPEATTPGLEPFPNDFRSFAFLTKGLGYDEDGNLWGPLSPFPQSGVTTNDPTKCPAFVPPGSQPPATDPGTGGGGGTGGGTGGGGTTTPPTTPPTTPPPAAEPIDTVTMPTFTWASSQSGTLTVSCRSNVTDNTKVAMTLGYENRNGITTGQTMTAAGNGVWNFNSRSIKQPTKVTCTSKLGGTVSRTS
;
A
#
# COMPACT_ATOMS: atom_id res chain seq x y z
N LEU A 1 -61.00 -30.38 -37.80
CA LEU A 1 -59.53 -30.25 -37.99
C LEU A 1 -59.22 -28.78 -38.22
N ALA A 2 -58.69 -28.09 -37.21
CA ALA A 2 -58.05 -26.78 -37.38
C ALA A 2 -56.92 -26.73 -36.34
N ALA A 3 -55.69 -26.91 -36.81
CA ALA A 3 -54.49 -26.82 -36.00
C ALA A 3 -54.17 -25.34 -35.78
N LEU A 4 -54.39 -24.86 -34.56
CA LEU A 4 -53.89 -23.56 -34.10
C LEU A 4 -52.43 -23.78 -33.66
N GLY A 5 -51.50 -23.31 -34.49
CA GLY A 5 -50.09 -23.25 -34.18
C GLY A 5 -49.86 -22.30 -33.00
N ALA A 6 -49.36 -22.84 -31.88
CA ALA A 6 -48.85 -22.04 -30.79
C ALA A 6 -47.50 -21.45 -31.23
N THR A 7 -47.52 -20.19 -31.63
CA THR A 7 -46.32 -19.37 -31.78
C THR A 7 -45.72 -19.21 -30.40
N TRP A 8 -44.64 -19.93 -30.11
CA TRP A 8 -43.79 -19.64 -28.97
C TRP A 8 -43.13 -18.27 -29.24
N LEU A 9 -43.71 -17.21 -28.66
CA LEU A 9 -42.95 -15.99 -28.44
C LEU A 9 -41.81 -16.35 -27.49
N LEU A 10 -40.62 -16.54 -28.05
CA LEU A 10 -39.38 -16.31 -27.32
C LEU A 10 -39.43 -14.85 -26.86
N VAL A 11 -39.85 -14.64 -25.61
CA VAL A 11 -39.54 -13.41 -24.91
C VAL A 11 -38.02 -13.32 -24.92
N GLN A 12 -37.49 -12.45 -25.78
CA GLN A 12 -36.09 -12.04 -25.72
C GLN A 12 -35.91 -11.42 -24.34
N GLY A 13 -35.43 -12.23 -23.41
CA GLY A 13 -35.07 -11.79 -22.08
C GLY A 13 -34.13 -10.60 -22.22
N THR A 14 -34.48 -9.54 -21.50
CA THR A 14 -33.70 -8.34 -21.20
C THR A 14 -32.24 -8.70 -20.94
N ASN A 15 -31.41 -8.64 -21.98
CA ASN A 15 -29.96 -8.72 -21.87
C ASN A 15 -29.42 -7.29 -21.89
N ALA A 16 -29.17 -6.71 -20.72
CA ALA A 16 -28.38 -5.46 -20.63
C ALA A 16 -27.76 -5.17 -19.25
N GLN A 17 -27.92 -6.05 -18.24
CA GLN A 17 -27.30 -5.83 -16.93
C GLN A 17 -26.16 -6.82 -16.72
N ASP A 18 -25.00 -6.29 -16.34
CA ASP A 18 -23.86 -7.07 -15.90
C ASP A 18 -24.22 -7.84 -14.61
N VAL A 19 -23.73 -9.08 -14.48
CA VAL A 19 -23.98 -9.94 -13.30
C VAL A 19 -22.67 -10.18 -12.55
N PRO A 20 -22.61 -9.97 -11.22
CA PRO A 20 -21.38 -10.20 -10.47
C PRO A 20 -21.03 -11.68 -10.40
N PHE A 21 -19.75 -11.98 -10.26
CA PHE A 21 -19.32 -13.28 -9.77
C PHE A 21 -18.10 -13.16 -8.86
N THR A 22 -18.04 -14.08 -7.89
CA THR A 22 -16.86 -14.42 -7.12
C THR A 22 -16.71 -15.93 -7.15
N ILE A 23 -15.58 -16.42 -7.64
CA ILE A 23 -15.28 -17.85 -7.69
C ILE A 23 -14.04 -18.06 -6.85
N ASN A 24 -14.19 -18.77 -5.74
CA ASN A 24 -13.07 -19.28 -4.93
C ASN A 24 -13.07 -20.79 -5.06
N GLY A 25 -12.00 -21.37 -5.61
CA GLY A 25 -12.01 -22.77 -5.97
C GLY A 25 -10.69 -23.31 -6.48
N ALA A 26 -10.70 -24.58 -6.91
CA ALA A 26 -9.50 -25.26 -7.39
C ALA A 26 -9.02 -24.64 -8.70
N PHE A 27 -7.73 -24.31 -8.77
CA PHE A 27 -7.07 -23.90 -10.00
C PHE A 27 -6.88 -25.11 -10.93
N GLU A 28 -7.42 -25.04 -12.15
CA GLU A 28 -7.41 -26.16 -13.10
C GLU A 28 -6.56 -25.87 -14.35
N GLY A 29 -6.19 -24.63 -14.57
CA GLY A 29 -5.29 -24.24 -15.67
C GLY A 29 -5.44 -22.78 -16.06
N ALA A 30 -4.45 -22.28 -16.78
CA ALA A 30 -4.44 -20.95 -17.35
C ALA A 30 -3.67 -20.92 -18.67
N SER A 31 -4.02 -19.98 -19.53
CA SER A 31 -3.30 -19.72 -20.77
C SER A 31 -3.27 -18.23 -21.07
N ALA A 32 -2.18 -17.74 -21.65
CA ALA A 32 -2.09 -16.42 -22.23
C ALA A 32 -2.52 -16.45 -23.70
N THR A 33 -3.10 -15.35 -24.19
CA THR A 33 -3.52 -15.23 -25.60
C THR A 33 -2.33 -15.01 -26.54
N ASP A 34 -1.27 -14.37 -26.04
CA ASP A 34 -0.05 -14.07 -26.78
C ASP A 34 1.17 -14.00 -25.83
N ASN A 35 2.33 -13.60 -26.36
CA ASN A 35 3.58 -13.50 -25.60
C ASN A 35 3.91 -12.11 -25.08
N THR A 36 2.98 -11.14 -25.12
CA THR A 36 3.22 -9.80 -24.59
C THR A 36 3.22 -9.80 -23.06
N TYR A 37 4.01 -8.94 -22.41
CA TYR A 37 4.09 -8.87 -20.94
C TYR A 37 2.72 -8.64 -20.28
N ASN A 38 1.86 -7.85 -20.93
CA ASN A 38 0.50 -7.52 -20.50
C ASN A 38 -0.58 -8.35 -21.21
N SER A 39 -0.25 -9.55 -21.68
CA SER A 39 -1.21 -10.43 -22.32
C SER A 39 -2.43 -10.67 -21.42
N GLY A 40 -3.59 -10.82 -22.05
CA GLY A 40 -4.77 -11.41 -21.40
C GLY A 40 -4.77 -12.91 -21.60
N GLY A 41 -5.91 -13.56 -21.40
CA GLY A 41 -6.01 -14.99 -21.61
C GLY A 41 -7.26 -15.62 -21.02
N THR A 42 -7.12 -16.84 -20.55
CA THR A 42 -8.20 -17.59 -19.91
C THR A 42 -7.69 -18.32 -18.68
N VAL A 43 -8.58 -18.50 -17.70
CA VAL A 43 -8.34 -19.32 -16.52
C VAL A 43 -9.51 -20.27 -16.31
N VAL A 44 -9.22 -21.46 -15.81
CA VAL A 44 -10.24 -22.43 -15.39
C VAL A 44 -10.16 -22.60 -13.88
N VAL A 45 -11.26 -22.30 -13.19
CA VAL A 45 -11.39 -22.45 -11.74
C VAL A 45 -12.71 -23.15 -11.42
N SER A 46 -12.65 -24.28 -10.71
CA SER A 46 -13.82 -25.11 -10.37
C SER A 46 -14.74 -25.39 -11.59
N GLY A 47 -14.15 -25.81 -12.71
CA GLY A 47 -14.84 -26.10 -13.97
C GLY A 47 -15.39 -24.90 -14.74
N ARG A 48 -15.16 -23.66 -14.27
CA ARG A 48 -15.61 -22.44 -14.95
C ARG A 48 -14.46 -21.82 -15.74
N THR A 49 -14.68 -21.60 -17.03
CA THR A 49 -13.75 -20.85 -17.88
C THR A 49 -14.05 -19.36 -17.78
N ILE A 50 -13.04 -18.57 -17.41
CA ILE A 50 -13.14 -17.13 -17.20
C ILE A 50 -12.14 -16.44 -18.13
N SER A 51 -12.59 -15.38 -18.80
CA SER A 51 -11.73 -14.54 -19.63
C SER A 51 -10.92 -13.58 -18.75
N VAL A 52 -9.62 -13.51 -18.99
CA VAL A 52 -8.70 -12.61 -18.30
C VAL A 52 -8.35 -11.45 -19.23
N PRO A 53 -8.72 -10.21 -18.88
CA PRO A 53 -8.36 -9.04 -19.66
C PRO A 53 -6.85 -8.80 -19.76
N LYS A 54 -6.42 -8.06 -20.79
CA LYS A 54 -5.05 -7.51 -20.85
C LYS A 54 -4.76 -6.63 -19.64
N ASN A 55 -3.47 -6.53 -19.29
CA ASN A 55 -2.94 -5.78 -18.14
C ASN A 55 -3.33 -6.34 -16.75
N LEU A 56 -4.09 -7.43 -16.66
CA LEU A 56 -4.39 -8.03 -15.36
C LEU A 56 -3.12 -8.64 -14.75
N GLN A 57 -2.93 -8.39 -13.45
CA GLN A 57 -1.87 -8.99 -12.64
C GLN A 57 -2.51 -9.88 -11.56
N VAL A 58 -1.91 -11.05 -11.33
CA VAL A 58 -2.30 -11.99 -10.29
C VAL A 58 -1.68 -11.56 -8.97
N GLN A 59 -2.51 -11.45 -7.93
CA GLN A 59 -2.06 -11.15 -6.58
C GLN A 59 -1.50 -12.42 -5.90
N PHE A 60 -0.24 -12.33 -5.51
CA PHE A 60 0.45 -13.23 -4.59
C PHE A 60 0.58 -12.53 -3.22
N PRO A 61 1.04 -13.23 -2.15
CA PRO A 61 1.13 -12.63 -0.82
C PRO A 61 1.91 -11.31 -0.74
N ALA A 62 3.01 -11.20 -1.50
CA ALA A 62 3.90 -10.04 -1.48
C ALA A 62 4.23 -9.49 -2.88
N ALA A 63 3.50 -9.91 -3.92
CA ALA A 63 3.79 -9.54 -5.30
C ALA A 63 2.53 -9.48 -6.17
N PHE A 64 2.58 -8.67 -7.22
CA PHE A 64 1.61 -8.69 -8.32
C PHE A 64 2.33 -9.14 -9.58
N VAL A 65 1.92 -10.28 -10.13
CA VAL A 65 2.61 -10.94 -11.25
C VAL A 65 1.79 -10.79 -12.53
N GLY A 66 2.41 -10.38 -13.63
CA GLY A 66 1.73 -10.27 -14.92
C GLY A 66 1.08 -11.59 -15.36
N TRP A 67 -0.11 -11.55 -15.98
CA TRP A 67 -0.80 -12.78 -16.40
C TRP A 67 0.06 -13.70 -17.27
N LYS A 68 0.83 -13.13 -18.20
CA LYS A 68 1.73 -13.90 -19.07
C LYS A 68 2.79 -14.65 -18.24
N GLU A 69 3.48 -13.95 -17.36
CA GLU A 69 4.51 -14.52 -16.50
C GLU A 69 3.93 -15.60 -15.56
N PHE A 70 2.74 -15.36 -15.00
CA PHE A 70 2.01 -16.35 -14.22
C PHE A 70 1.74 -17.63 -15.03
N THR A 71 1.28 -17.49 -16.29
CA THR A 71 0.95 -18.65 -17.13
C THR A 71 2.16 -19.52 -17.46
N ASP A 72 3.36 -18.95 -17.58
CA ASP A 72 4.60 -19.70 -17.87
C ASP A 72 4.96 -20.72 -16.79
N GLY A 73 4.63 -20.42 -15.53
CA GLY A 73 4.83 -21.31 -14.38
C GLY A 73 3.58 -22.04 -13.89
N SER A 74 2.42 -21.80 -14.53
CA SER A 74 1.12 -22.09 -13.91
C SER A 74 0.84 -23.58 -13.62
N SER A 75 1.51 -24.50 -14.33
CA SER A 75 1.38 -25.94 -14.09
C SER A 75 1.79 -26.37 -12.67
N ALA A 76 2.66 -25.59 -12.01
CA ALA A 76 3.06 -25.81 -10.62
C ALA A 76 1.93 -25.59 -9.60
N TYR A 77 0.81 -24.95 -10.01
CA TYR A 77 -0.26 -24.54 -9.10
C TYR A 77 -1.52 -25.41 -9.17
N SER A 78 -1.46 -26.58 -9.80
CA SER A 78 -2.62 -27.50 -9.95
C SER A 78 -3.28 -28.00 -8.64
N ARG A 79 -2.70 -27.69 -7.48
CA ARG A 79 -3.24 -27.99 -6.14
C ARG A 79 -3.49 -26.74 -5.29
N TYR A 80 -3.64 -25.60 -5.95
CA TYR A 80 -3.85 -24.32 -5.30
C TYR A 80 -5.31 -23.94 -5.42
N GLN A 81 -5.75 -23.09 -4.49
CA GLN A 81 -6.99 -22.37 -4.63
C GLN A 81 -6.73 -21.04 -5.32
N MET A 82 -7.65 -20.65 -6.19
CA MET A 82 -7.66 -19.35 -6.85
C MET A 82 -8.98 -18.67 -6.58
N GLU A 83 -8.91 -17.37 -6.28
CA GLU A 83 -10.07 -16.50 -6.22
C GLU A 83 -10.11 -15.60 -7.44
N VAL A 84 -11.24 -15.56 -8.12
CA VAL A 84 -11.49 -14.69 -9.27
C VAL A 84 -12.77 -13.90 -9.02
N VAL A 85 -12.65 -12.58 -9.01
CA VAL A 85 -13.77 -11.64 -8.85
C VAL A 85 -13.95 -10.87 -10.16
N GLY A 86 -15.19 -10.73 -10.62
CA GLY A 86 -15.47 -10.07 -11.89
C GLY A 86 -16.95 -9.90 -12.18
N ASN A 87 -17.29 -9.62 -13.44
CA ASN A 87 -18.66 -9.54 -13.92
C ASN A 87 -18.86 -10.39 -15.18
N VAL A 88 -20.09 -10.87 -15.37
CA VAL A 88 -20.57 -11.46 -16.62
C VAL A 88 -21.13 -10.35 -17.50
N ILE A 89 -20.57 -10.17 -18.69
CA ILE A 89 -20.95 -9.14 -19.66
C ILE A 89 -21.35 -9.83 -20.96
N GLY A 90 -22.60 -9.66 -21.38
CA GLY A 90 -23.12 -10.33 -22.58
C GLY A 90 -22.93 -11.86 -22.57
N GLY A 91 -23.05 -12.48 -21.38
CA GLY A 91 -22.84 -13.93 -21.19
C GLY A 91 -21.38 -14.37 -21.02
N THR A 92 -20.39 -13.47 -21.11
CA THR A 92 -18.97 -13.80 -20.95
C THR A 92 -18.46 -13.36 -19.58
N MET A 93 -17.78 -14.26 -18.85
CA MET A 93 -17.18 -13.96 -17.54
C MET A 93 -15.84 -13.23 -17.75
N TYR A 94 -15.72 -12.00 -17.26
CA TYR A 94 -14.46 -11.24 -17.27
C TYR A 94 -13.93 -11.05 -15.87
N ALA A 95 -12.69 -11.46 -15.64
CA ALA A 95 -11.98 -11.23 -14.38
C ALA A 95 -11.60 -9.75 -14.21
N ALA A 96 -11.74 -9.24 -12.99
CA ALA A 96 -11.23 -7.93 -12.58
C ALA A 96 -10.09 -8.08 -11.57
N GLN A 97 -10.17 -9.08 -10.71
CA GLN A 97 -9.17 -9.38 -9.68
C GLN A 97 -8.94 -10.89 -9.65
N VAL A 98 -7.68 -11.29 -9.49
CA VAL A 98 -7.27 -12.69 -9.37
C VAL A 98 -6.25 -12.80 -8.24
N SER A 99 -6.47 -13.70 -7.30
CA SER A 99 -5.49 -14.05 -6.25
C SER A 99 -5.30 -15.55 -6.17
N ILE A 100 -4.12 -16.00 -5.75
CA ILE A 100 -3.79 -17.43 -5.65
C ILE A 100 -3.13 -17.77 -4.32
N SER A 101 -3.47 -18.92 -3.75
CA SER A 101 -2.89 -19.42 -2.50
C SER A 101 -2.96 -20.96 -2.42
N GLN A 102 -2.19 -21.57 -1.51
CA GLN A 102 -2.45 -22.96 -1.12
C GLN A 102 -3.82 -23.03 -0.43
N PHE A 103 -4.48 -24.20 -0.45
CA PHE A 103 -5.78 -24.37 0.22
C PHE A 103 -5.75 -23.85 1.66
N MET A 104 -6.72 -23.00 2.01
CA MET A 104 -6.78 -22.33 3.33
C MET A 104 -5.46 -21.67 3.75
N LEU A 105 -4.71 -21.11 2.78
CA LEU A 105 -3.43 -20.41 2.95
C LEU A 105 -2.27 -21.30 3.46
N GLU A 106 -2.46 -22.63 3.54
CA GLU A 106 -1.60 -23.52 4.33
C GLU A 106 -1.37 -22.95 5.74
N GLY A 107 -2.44 -22.41 6.35
CA GLY A 107 -2.38 -21.80 7.68
C GLY A 107 -2.18 -22.85 8.76
N ALA A 108 -1.11 -22.74 9.55
CA ALA A 108 -0.82 -23.65 10.64
C ALA A 108 -0.10 -22.97 11.81
N SER A 109 0.01 -23.67 12.92
CA SER A 109 0.74 -23.21 14.11
C SER A 109 1.48 -24.34 14.80
N GLY A 110 2.47 -24.00 15.61
CA GLY A 110 3.22 -24.99 16.38
C GLY A 110 4.41 -24.43 17.14
N TYR A 111 4.93 -25.24 18.06
CA TYR A 111 6.15 -24.90 18.79
C TYR A 111 7.39 -25.21 17.95
N VAL A 112 8.35 -24.29 17.95
CA VAL A 112 9.70 -24.52 17.43
C VAL A 112 10.42 -25.54 18.30
N ASP A 113 10.91 -26.60 17.67
CA ASP A 113 11.78 -27.59 18.30
C ASP A 113 13.26 -27.24 18.08
N SER A 114 13.64 -26.93 16.85
CA SER A 114 15.00 -26.51 16.48
C SER A 114 15.00 -25.54 15.29
N VAL A 115 16.09 -24.79 15.17
CA VAL A 115 16.37 -23.84 14.08
C VAL A 115 17.79 -24.11 13.58
N GLU A 116 17.96 -24.19 12.27
CA GLU A 116 19.25 -24.44 11.63
C GLU A 116 19.69 -23.25 10.78
N PHE A 117 21.01 -23.09 10.63
CA PHE A 117 21.60 -21.94 9.95
C PHE A 117 21.34 -21.89 8.44
N ASP A 118 20.84 -22.97 7.85
CA ASP A 118 20.39 -23.01 6.46
C ASP A 118 18.95 -22.46 6.29
N GLY A 119 18.30 -22.00 7.35
CA GLY A 119 16.95 -21.45 7.31
C GLY A 119 15.84 -22.45 7.66
N ARG A 120 16.17 -23.72 7.95
CA ARG A 120 15.17 -24.71 8.40
C ARG A 120 14.74 -24.44 9.84
N ILE A 121 13.43 -24.51 10.05
CA ILE A 121 12.80 -24.44 11.37
C ILE A 121 11.99 -25.74 11.54
N LYS A 122 12.34 -26.55 12.52
CA LYS A 122 11.59 -27.77 12.83
C LYS A 122 10.45 -27.45 13.77
N ILE A 123 9.21 -27.74 13.36
CA ILE A 123 8.06 -27.72 14.24
C ILE A 123 8.02 -29.02 15.05
N ARG A 124 7.83 -28.92 16.37
CA ARG A 124 7.71 -30.06 17.27
C ARG A 124 6.55 -30.94 16.84
N ASP A 125 6.82 -32.24 16.68
CA ASP A 125 5.86 -33.25 16.20
C ASP A 125 5.20 -32.88 14.85
N GLY A 126 5.84 -32.01 14.06
CA GLY A 126 5.28 -31.42 12.85
C GLY A 126 6.26 -31.34 11.69
N PRO A 127 5.93 -30.57 10.64
CA PRO A 127 6.78 -30.43 9.46
C PRO A 127 8.05 -29.61 9.75
N THR A 128 8.97 -29.66 8.80
CA THR A 128 10.04 -28.64 8.70
C THR A 128 9.52 -27.51 7.83
N ILE A 129 9.76 -26.27 8.24
CA ILE A 129 9.39 -25.07 7.50
C ILE A 129 10.62 -24.26 7.12
N ARG A 130 10.54 -23.50 6.03
CA ARG A 130 11.59 -22.55 5.58
C ARG A 130 10.95 -21.26 5.12
N ILE A 131 11.57 -20.12 5.42
CA ILE A 131 11.11 -18.82 4.94
C ILE A 131 11.48 -18.67 3.47
N ASN A 132 10.52 -18.30 2.63
CA ASN A 132 10.78 -17.99 1.22
C ASN A 132 11.34 -16.59 1.05
N ASP A 133 12.63 -16.45 1.28
CA ASP A 133 13.30 -15.17 1.41
C ASP A 133 14.42 -15.05 0.36
N PRO A 134 14.10 -14.79 -0.91
CA PRO A 134 15.09 -14.81 -1.99
C PRO A 134 16.17 -13.72 -1.85
N LYS A 135 15.90 -12.65 -1.10
CA LYS A 135 16.84 -11.56 -0.81
C LYS A 135 17.60 -11.74 0.52
N GLU A 136 17.42 -12.87 1.20
CA GLU A 136 18.15 -13.21 2.43
C GLU A 136 17.98 -12.16 3.54
N VAL A 137 16.80 -11.54 3.66
CA VAL A 137 16.49 -10.52 4.67
C VAL A 137 16.21 -11.15 6.04
N TYR A 138 15.47 -12.24 6.09
CA TYR A 138 15.03 -12.94 7.31
C TYR A 138 15.81 -14.22 7.61
N SER A 139 16.44 -14.84 6.62
CA SER A 139 17.08 -16.15 6.73
C SER A 139 18.27 -16.31 5.78
N ALA A 140 18.80 -17.53 5.65
CA ALA A 140 19.84 -17.90 4.68
C ALA A 140 19.36 -17.95 3.22
N GLY A 141 18.06 -17.72 3.01
CA GLY A 141 17.44 -17.56 1.72
C GLY A 141 16.90 -18.84 1.09
N TYR A 142 15.89 -18.64 0.24
CA TYR A 142 15.20 -19.68 -0.51
C TYR A 142 14.64 -19.09 -1.80
N LYS A 143 14.80 -19.77 -2.94
CA LYS A 143 14.57 -19.17 -4.28
C LYS A 143 13.70 -20.03 -5.22
N THR A 144 13.22 -21.20 -4.79
CA THR A 144 12.55 -22.13 -5.73
C THR A 144 11.09 -21.76 -6.02
N HIS A 145 10.51 -20.85 -5.25
CA HIS A 145 9.13 -20.37 -5.43
C HIS A 145 9.11 -18.85 -5.57
N PRO A 146 9.40 -18.30 -6.76
CA PRO A 146 9.71 -16.88 -6.93
C PRO A 146 8.56 -15.92 -6.62
N PHE A 147 7.30 -16.39 -6.59
CA PHE A 147 6.12 -15.53 -6.38
C PHE A 147 5.53 -15.61 -4.96
N PHE A 148 5.80 -16.68 -4.21
CA PHE A 148 5.28 -16.85 -2.84
C PHE A 148 6.30 -16.39 -1.80
N THR A 149 6.86 -15.20 -1.97
CA THR A 149 7.96 -14.70 -1.14
C THR A 149 7.46 -14.09 0.15
N ALA A 150 8.28 -14.15 1.20
CA ALA A 150 8.16 -13.22 2.30
C ALA A 150 8.33 -11.80 1.76
N ASP A 151 7.53 -10.86 2.25
CA ASP A 151 7.70 -9.44 1.95
C ASP A 151 8.97 -8.96 2.65
N ASP A 152 9.94 -8.45 1.88
CA ASP A 152 11.24 -7.99 2.35
C ASP A 152 11.32 -6.48 2.59
N ALA A 153 10.26 -5.74 2.25
CA ALA A 153 10.10 -4.32 2.52
C ALA A 153 9.33 -4.08 3.82
N ASN A 154 8.41 -4.99 4.17
CA ASN A 154 7.59 -4.94 5.38
C ASN A 154 7.87 -6.14 6.29
N PRO A 155 7.75 -6.00 7.61
CA PRO A 155 7.99 -7.11 8.54
C PRO A 155 6.88 -8.19 8.38
N SER A 156 7.09 -9.15 7.48
CA SER A 156 6.21 -10.32 7.25
C SER A 156 6.56 -11.53 8.13
N ILE A 157 7.77 -11.52 8.70
CA ILE A 157 8.26 -12.47 9.71
C ILE A 157 8.48 -11.70 11.01
N THR A 158 7.63 -11.90 12.00
CA THR A 158 7.52 -10.98 13.14
C THR A 158 7.28 -11.66 14.48
N ALA A 159 7.60 -10.94 15.56
CA ALA A 159 7.02 -11.17 16.86
C ALA A 159 5.58 -10.66 16.86
N PHE A 160 4.80 -11.02 17.88
CA PHE A 160 3.42 -10.57 18.01
C PHE A 160 3.22 -9.04 17.85
N SER A 161 4.18 -8.26 18.36
CA SER A 161 4.21 -6.80 18.30
C SER A 161 4.55 -6.19 16.94
N GLY A 162 4.85 -7.01 15.93
CA GLY A 162 5.33 -6.59 14.62
C GLY A 162 6.84 -6.36 14.54
N PHE A 163 7.58 -6.50 15.64
CA PHE A 163 9.04 -6.44 15.61
C PHE A 163 9.60 -7.57 14.72
N PRO A 164 10.53 -7.29 13.79
CA PRO A 164 10.96 -8.27 12.81
C PRO A 164 11.81 -9.38 13.45
N MET A 165 11.52 -10.62 13.06
CA MET A 165 12.19 -11.82 13.54
C MET A 165 12.97 -12.49 12.41
N CYS A 166 13.93 -13.34 12.74
CA CYS A 166 14.82 -13.95 11.76
C CYS A 166 15.26 -15.36 12.16
N VAL A 167 15.74 -16.12 11.17
CA VAL A 167 16.54 -17.33 11.37
C VAL A 167 18.01 -16.94 11.23
N PRO A 168 18.86 -17.20 12.25
CA PRO A 168 20.29 -16.94 12.14
C PRO A 168 20.90 -17.68 10.95
N ARG A 169 21.82 -17.05 10.24
CA ARG A 169 22.54 -17.64 9.09
C ARG A 169 23.85 -18.33 9.50
N LYS A 170 24.29 -18.06 10.74
CA LYS A 170 25.51 -18.56 11.38
C LYS A 170 25.44 -18.26 12.88
N ALA A 171 26.39 -18.78 13.65
CA ALA A 171 26.45 -18.57 15.11
C ALA A 171 26.52 -17.09 15.49
N ASP A 172 27.41 -16.33 14.83
CA ASP A 172 27.61 -14.90 15.03
C ASP A 172 27.00 -14.09 13.88
N ASP A 173 25.68 -14.14 13.74
CA ASP A 173 24.93 -13.38 12.74
C ASP A 173 24.63 -11.95 13.23
N GLU A 174 25.33 -10.95 12.69
CA GLU A 174 25.13 -9.53 13.03
C GLU A 174 23.74 -9.01 12.66
N LYS A 175 23.09 -9.62 11.67
CA LYS A 175 21.73 -9.29 11.23
C LYS A 175 20.66 -10.07 12.00
N CYS A 176 21.04 -11.09 12.78
CA CYS A 176 20.15 -11.91 13.59
C CYS A 176 20.78 -12.37 14.93
N PRO A 177 21.28 -11.45 15.77
CA PRO A 177 22.15 -11.83 16.88
C PRO A 177 21.34 -12.37 18.06
N GLN A 178 21.86 -13.43 18.70
CA GLN A 178 21.27 -14.02 19.92
C GLN A 178 21.17 -13.02 21.08
N SER A 179 22.01 -11.99 21.11
CA SER A 179 21.95 -10.90 22.10
C SER A 179 20.64 -10.11 22.03
N ASN A 180 19.95 -10.08 20.88
CA ASN A 180 18.67 -9.42 20.73
C ASN A 180 17.47 -10.29 21.17
N ARG A 181 17.74 -11.50 21.69
CA ARG A 181 16.77 -12.45 22.25
C ARG A 181 17.16 -12.82 23.70
N PRO A 182 16.93 -11.91 24.67
CA PRO A 182 17.39 -12.10 26.05
C PRO A 182 16.68 -13.26 26.74
N THR A 183 17.35 -13.86 27.71
CA THR A 183 16.72 -14.79 28.65
C THR A 183 16.06 -13.98 29.76
N LEU A 184 14.75 -14.20 29.96
CA LEU A 184 13.96 -13.51 30.96
C LEU A 184 14.18 -14.10 32.36
N ALA A 185 13.71 -13.43 33.40
CA ALA A 185 13.82 -13.88 34.78
C ALA A 185 13.21 -15.28 35.03
N SER A 186 12.28 -15.71 34.18
CA SER A 186 11.69 -17.06 34.19
C SER A 186 12.63 -18.15 33.66
N GLY A 187 13.83 -17.80 33.19
CA GLY A 187 14.76 -18.71 32.49
C GLY A 187 14.36 -19.01 31.04
N LYS A 188 13.21 -18.49 30.58
CA LYS A 188 12.72 -18.65 29.20
C LYS A 188 13.10 -17.44 28.35
N LYS A 189 13.10 -17.61 27.03
CA LYS A 189 13.21 -16.48 26.08
C LYS A 189 11.85 -15.93 25.66
N GLN A 190 10.77 -16.71 25.80
CA GLN A 190 9.41 -16.31 25.44
C GLN A 190 8.76 -15.40 26.49
N GLY A 191 7.96 -14.43 26.05
CA GLY A 191 7.32 -13.42 26.88
C GLY A 191 7.46 -12.00 26.33
N THR A 192 7.26 -11.01 27.20
CA THR A 192 7.34 -9.58 26.86
C THR A 192 8.67 -8.98 27.33
N PHE A 193 9.37 -8.29 26.44
CA PHE A 193 10.61 -7.57 26.77
C PHE A 193 10.86 -6.44 25.76
N ARG A 194 11.71 -5.49 26.14
CA ARG A 194 12.15 -4.42 25.25
C ARG A 194 13.32 -4.89 24.39
N ALA A 195 13.31 -4.59 23.09
CA ALA A 195 14.40 -4.91 22.18
C ALA A 195 15.75 -4.36 22.71
N PRO A 196 16.77 -5.21 22.92
CA PRO A 196 18.13 -4.74 23.22
C PRO A 196 18.71 -3.80 22.15
N ASP A 197 18.55 -4.14 20.87
CA ASP A 197 18.80 -3.26 19.73
C ASP A 197 17.55 -3.23 18.84
N ALA A 198 16.87 -2.08 18.82
CA ALA A 198 15.64 -1.91 18.06
C ALA A 198 15.86 -1.82 16.55
N LEU A 199 17.10 -1.70 16.06
CA LEU A 199 17.44 -1.61 14.63
C LEU A 199 17.93 -2.94 14.03
N VAL A 200 17.88 -4.02 14.81
CA VAL A 200 18.30 -5.35 14.40
C VAL A 200 17.18 -6.33 14.69
N MET A 201 16.98 -7.33 13.84
CA MET A 201 16.00 -8.40 14.08
C MET A 201 16.33 -9.23 15.31
N ALA A 202 15.34 -9.95 15.85
CA ALA A 202 15.55 -10.91 16.92
C ALA A 202 15.41 -12.37 16.41
N PRO A 203 16.29 -13.28 16.84
CA PRO A 203 16.24 -14.66 16.35
C PRO A 203 15.03 -15.44 16.88
N ILE A 204 14.45 -16.26 16.00
CA ILE A 204 13.55 -17.35 16.36
C ILE A 204 14.37 -18.43 17.09
N VAL A 205 13.83 -18.95 18.19
CA VAL A 205 14.51 -19.93 19.05
C VAL A 205 13.57 -21.07 19.47
N PRO A 206 14.12 -22.23 19.90
CA PRO A 206 13.30 -23.30 20.48
C PRO A 206 12.34 -22.82 21.58
N GLY A 207 11.11 -23.32 21.54
CA GLY A 207 10.02 -22.94 22.45
C GLY A 207 9.18 -21.73 21.99
N ASP A 208 9.58 -21.04 20.92
CA ASP A 208 8.72 -20.06 20.26
C ASP A 208 7.47 -20.76 19.68
N PHE A 209 6.31 -20.13 19.81
CA PHE A 209 5.06 -20.62 19.21
C PHE A 209 4.76 -19.76 17.98
N LEU A 210 4.70 -20.42 16.82
CA LEU A 210 4.55 -19.78 15.54
C LEU A 210 3.12 -19.95 15.02
N GLU A 211 2.61 -18.92 14.38
CA GLU A 211 1.50 -18.98 13.43
C GLU A 211 2.09 -18.62 12.06
N TYR A 212 1.82 -19.41 11.02
CA TYR A 212 2.42 -19.20 9.71
C TYR A 212 1.45 -19.54 8.57
N SER A 213 1.74 -18.98 7.40
CA SER A 213 1.09 -19.30 6.13
C SER A 213 2.16 -19.57 5.07
N GLY A 214 1.88 -20.51 4.17
CA GLY A 214 2.89 -21.00 3.25
C GLY A 214 2.33 -21.80 2.09
N ILE A 215 3.22 -22.56 1.46
CA ILE A 215 2.91 -23.49 0.39
C ILE A 215 3.67 -24.79 0.62
N GLN A 216 3.17 -25.89 0.07
CA GLN A 216 3.90 -27.15 0.10
C GLN A 216 5.13 -27.06 -0.81
N GLY A 217 6.31 -27.25 -0.24
CA GLY A 217 7.58 -27.30 -0.96
C GLY A 217 7.98 -28.69 -1.39
N GLY A 218 9.13 -28.78 -2.07
CA GLY A 218 9.81 -30.05 -2.30
C GLY A 218 10.22 -30.72 -0.97
N ASN A 219 10.40 -32.05 -0.98
CA ASN A 219 10.90 -32.83 0.15
C ASN A 219 10.03 -32.81 1.43
N GLY A 220 8.77 -32.37 1.35
CA GLY A 220 7.84 -32.35 2.48
C GLY A 220 8.04 -31.16 3.43
N GLU A 221 8.78 -30.12 3.00
CA GLU A 221 8.88 -28.86 3.72
C GLU A 221 7.67 -27.96 3.44
N ILE A 222 7.34 -27.05 4.36
CA ILE A 222 6.43 -25.93 4.10
C ILE A 222 7.25 -24.67 3.85
N ILE A 223 6.99 -24.01 2.74
CA ILE A 223 7.68 -22.80 2.31
C ILE A 223 6.82 -21.60 2.70
N VAL A 224 7.31 -20.83 3.67
CA VAL A 224 6.55 -19.82 4.43
C VAL A 224 6.79 -18.43 3.88
N TYR A 225 5.72 -17.68 3.66
CA TYR A 225 5.77 -16.26 3.24
C TYR A 225 5.30 -15.29 4.33
N ASN A 226 4.62 -15.78 5.38
CA ASN A 226 4.20 -14.97 6.52
C ASN A 226 4.30 -15.79 7.81
N MET A 227 4.84 -15.18 8.86
CA MET A 227 5.01 -15.81 10.17
C MET A 227 4.88 -14.80 11.32
N VAL A 228 4.15 -15.21 12.36
CA VAL A 228 4.05 -14.50 13.63
C VAL A 228 4.48 -15.41 14.77
N VAL A 229 5.48 -14.99 15.54
CA VAL A 229 5.86 -15.60 16.81
C VAL A 229 4.92 -15.08 17.90
N SER A 230 3.76 -15.73 18.06
CA SER A 230 2.64 -15.16 18.81
C SER A 230 2.81 -15.18 20.33
N ASN A 231 3.71 -16.00 20.87
CA ASN A 231 4.06 -16.02 22.30
C ASN A 231 5.23 -15.08 22.69
N VAL A 232 5.61 -14.17 21.79
CA VAL A 232 6.72 -13.22 21.99
C VAL A 232 6.26 -11.80 21.67
N GLN A 233 6.40 -10.90 22.63
CA GLN A 233 6.11 -9.47 22.44
C GLN A 233 7.39 -8.65 22.65
N ILE A 234 7.93 -8.11 21.56
CA ILE A 234 9.13 -7.27 21.61
C ILE A 234 8.72 -5.81 21.49
N THR A 235 8.97 -5.02 22.53
CA THR A 235 8.62 -3.61 22.55
C THR A 235 9.80 -2.72 22.17
N THR A 236 9.51 -1.55 21.61
CA THR A 236 10.47 -0.47 21.31
C THR A 236 10.04 0.82 22.00
N THR A 237 10.88 1.86 21.96
CA THR A 237 10.54 3.18 22.52
C THR A 237 11.21 4.28 21.72
N GLY A 238 10.45 5.27 21.25
CA GLY A 238 11.00 6.54 20.75
C GLY A 238 11.68 6.47 19.38
N VAL A 239 11.43 5.42 18.59
CA VAL A 239 12.00 4.96 17.30
C VAL A 239 13.12 3.90 17.36
N PRO A 240 13.09 2.92 16.42
CA PRO A 240 12.02 2.66 15.45
C PRO A 240 10.80 1.92 16.04
N THR A 241 9.61 2.25 15.54
CA THR A 241 8.36 1.50 15.79
C THR A 241 8.12 0.54 14.63
N TYR A 242 7.69 -0.67 14.92
CA TYR A 242 7.23 -1.61 13.91
C TYR A 242 5.72 -1.74 13.96
N ILE A 243 5.11 -1.96 12.80
CA ILE A 243 3.67 -2.08 12.63
C ILE A 243 3.42 -3.48 12.08
N ARG A 244 2.44 -4.19 12.65
CA ARG A 244 1.88 -5.40 12.06
C ARG A 244 0.41 -5.18 11.80
N MET A 245 -0.01 -5.39 10.56
CA MET A 245 -1.41 -5.37 10.19
C MET A 245 -2.03 -6.73 10.50
N GLU A 246 -3.18 -6.72 11.18
CA GLU A 246 -3.99 -7.91 11.41
C GLU A 246 -5.05 -8.06 10.32
N ASP A 247 -5.56 -6.92 9.83
CA ASP A 247 -6.67 -6.91 8.90
C ASP A 247 -6.76 -5.56 8.16
N ALA A 248 -7.12 -5.62 6.88
CA ALA A 248 -7.57 -4.47 6.12
C ALA A 248 -8.68 -4.85 5.14
N ILE A 249 -9.81 -4.18 5.29
CA ILE A 249 -11.01 -4.37 4.46
C ILE A 249 -11.40 -3.02 3.89
N ILE A 250 -11.66 -2.98 2.59
CA ILE A 250 -12.07 -1.75 1.92
C ILE A 250 -13.48 -1.93 1.33
N GLY A 251 -14.45 -1.25 1.94
CA GLY A 251 -15.79 -1.11 1.35
C GLY A 251 -15.78 -0.29 0.06
N VAL A 252 -16.45 -0.80 -0.97
CA VAL A 252 -16.71 -0.11 -2.22
C VAL A 252 -17.96 0.75 -2.07
N PHE A 253 -17.87 2.01 -2.50
CA PHE A 253 -18.97 2.97 -2.41
C PHE A 253 -19.99 2.73 -3.52
N THR A 254 -21.26 3.02 -3.23
CA THR A 254 -22.34 3.07 -4.23
C THR A 254 -23.22 4.29 -4.00
N THR A 255 -23.73 4.87 -5.08
CA THR A 255 -24.76 5.90 -5.01
C THR A 255 -26.16 5.33 -4.85
N ASN A 256 -26.37 4.04 -5.11
CA ASN A 256 -27.68 3.39 -4.94
C ASN A 256 -27.92 3.00 -3.46
N THR A 257 -28.09 3.99 -2.59
CA THR A 257 -28.27 3.74 -1.15
C THR A 257 -29.68 3.26 -0.78
N ASN A 258 -30.61 3.19 -1.74
CA ASN A 258 -31.96 2.67 -1.48
C ASN A 258 -31.96 1.14 -1.47
N ASP A 259 -31.26 0.53 -2.42
CA ASP A 259 -31.24 -0.92 -2.60
C ASP A 259 -29.93 -1.58 -2.16
N GLN A 260 -28.88 -0.79 -1.90
CA GLN A 260 -27.58 -1.30 -1.52
C GLN A 260 -27.04 -0.69 -0.24
N GLU A 261 -26.33 -1.49 0.54
CA GLU A 261 -25.55 -1.05 1.68
C GLU A 261 -24.04 -1.08 1.40
N ILE A 262 -23.36 -0.08 1.97
CA ILE A 262 -21.91 0.08 1.87
C ILE A 262 -21.26 -0.51 3.12
N ALA A 263 -20.30 -1.41 2.92
CA ALA A 263 -19.45 -1.94 3.97
C ALA A 263 -18.47 -0.90 4.53
N GLN A 264 -17.93 -1.17 5.72
CA GLN A 264 -16.94 -0.30 6.33
C GLN A 264 -15.57 -0.47 5.68
N ILE A 265 -14.79 0.62 5.69
CA ILE A 265 -13.34 0.58 5.60
C ILE A 265 -12.82 0.27 6.99
N ARG A 266 -11.96 -0.74 7.12
CA ARG A 266 -11.39 -1.20 8.39
C ARG A 266 -9.89 -1.41 8.24
N PHE A 267 -9.12 -0.89 9.18
CA PHE A 267 -7.70 -1.21 9.37
C PHE A 267 -7.46 -1.56 10.83
N ILE A 268 -6.89 -2.74 11.08
CA ILE A 268 -6.56 -3.21 12.43
C ILE A 268 -5.09 -3.59 12.44
N GLY A 269 -4.37 -3.10 13.44
CA GLY A 269 -2.97 -3.46 13.61
C GLY A 269 -2.48 -3.31 15.04
N VAL A 270 -1.25 -3.73 15.23
CA VAL A 270 -0.49 -3.57 16.48
C VAL A 270 0.86 -2.93 16.21
N THR A 271 1.46 -2.36 17.25
CA THR A 271 2.80 -1.75 17.16
C THR A 271 3.76 -2.23 18.24
N SER A 272 5.06 -2.11 17.98
CA SER A 272 6.08 -2.38 18.99
C SER A 272 6.21 -1.28 20.05
N ASP A 273 5.69 -0.09 19.79
CA ASP A 273 5.73 1.07 20.70
C ASP A 273 4.30 1.55 21.02
N SER A 274 3.96 1.67 22.31
CA SER A 274 2.67 2.20 22.76
C SER A 274 2.48 3.69 22.47
N ALA A 275 3.58 4.41 22.20
CA ALA A 275 3.59 5.84 21.88
C ALA A 275 3.62 6.13 20.37
N ALA A 276 3.23 5.17 19.53
CA ALA A 276 3.27 5.24 18.05
C ALA A 276 2.34 6.31 17.41
N ASN A 277 1.65 7.13 18.20
CA ASN A 277 0.62 8.06 17.74
C ASN A 277 1.18 9.27 16.96
N PRO A 278 0.44 9.79 15.96
CA PRO A 278 -0.75 9.19 15.35
C PRO A 278 -0.38 8.01 14.42
N ILE A 279 -1.32 7.08 14.21
CA ILE A 279 -1.22 6.09 13.13
C ILE A 279 -1.94 6.68 11.91
N THR A 280 -1.23 6.94 10.82
CA THR A 280 -1.79 7.58 9.62
C THR A 280 -1.90 6.56 8.48
N ILE A 281 -3.00 6.62 7.73
CA ILE A 281 -3.32 5.70 6.64
C ILE A 281 -3.31 6.48 5.32
N TYR A 282 -2.61 5.95 4.33
CA TYR A 282 -2.50 6.51 2.98
C TYR A 282 -2.88 5.46 1.94
N ALA A 283 -3.61 5.89 0.91
CA ALA A 283 -3.70 5.16 -0.35
C ALA A 283 -2.46 5.49 -1.18
N MET A 284 -1.77 4.48 -1.69
CA MET A 284 -0.65 4.64 -2.62
C MET A 284 -1.20 4.73 -4.05
N ASP A 285 -1.47 5.94 -4.52
CA ASP A 285 -2.00 6.18 -5.86
C ASP A 285 -0.86 6.10 -6.88
N VAL A 286 -1.08 5.40 -8.00
CA VAL A 286 -0.09 5.22 -9.07
C VAL A 286 -0.44 6.10 -10.26
N ASP A 287 0.52 6.85 -10.77
CA ASP A 287 0.36 7.59 -12.02
C ASP A 287 0.28 6.62 -13.20
N PRO A 288 -0.80 6.65 -14.00
CA PRO A 288 -1.03 5.67 -15.05
C PRO A 288 -0.13 5.82 -16.28
N CYS A 289 0.69 6.87 -16.34
CA CYS A 289 1.63 7.12 -17.43
C CYS A 289 3.10 7.06 -17.00
N THR A 290 3.44 7.34 -15.75
CA THR A 290 4.83 7.29 -15.28
C THR A 290 5.13 6.11 -14.37
N GLY A 291 4.10 5.53 -13.74
CA GLY A 291 4.28 4.53 -12.68
C GLY A 291 4.68 5.13 -11.33
N GLU A 292 4.78 6.46 -11.22
CA GLU A 292 5.14 7.13 -9.98
C GLU A 292 4.05 6.92 -8.92
N VAL A 293 4.48 6.56 -7.70
CA VAL A 293 3.59 6.34 -6.57
C VAL A 293 3.54 7.58 -5.69
N THR A 294 2.33 8.07 -5.43
CA THR A 294 2.08 9.19 -4.52
C THR A 294 1.14 8.78 -3.38
N ASP A 295 1.40 9.32 -2.20
CA ASP A 295 0.57 9.04 -1.03
C ASP A 295 -0.61 10.02 -0.95
N ARG A 296 -1.83 9.51 -1.04
CA ARG A 296 -3.04 10.25 -0.69
C ARG A 296 -3.51 9.86 0.70
N ARG A 297 -3.49 10.82 1.62
CA ARG A 297 -3.95 10.60 2.99
C ARG A 297 -5.43 10.21 3.00
N ILE A 298 -5.74 9.11 3.68
CA ILE A 298 -7.12 8.68 3.97
C ILE A 298 -7.56 9.28 5.29
N ASP A 299 -6.84 8.97 6.37
CA ASP A 299 -7.16 9.46 7.72
C ASP A 299 -6.02 9.18 8.72
N ALA A 300 -6.22 9.49 9.99
CA ALA A 300 -5.39 9.03 11.09
C ALA A 300 -6.23 8.50 12.26
N THR A 301 -5.69 7.53 12.99
CA THR A 301 -6.24 6.99 14.24
C THR A 301 -5.18 7.05 15.35
N SER A 302 -5.58 6.67 16.56
CA SER A 302 -4.68 6.54 17.70
C SER A 302 -4.65 5.10 18.20
N MET A 303 -3.58 4.75 18.90
CA MET A 303 -3.48 3.56 19.73
C MET A 303 -4.62 3.53 20.74
N ILE A 304 -5.20 2.35 20.96
CA ILE A 304 -6.21 2.12 21.98
C ILE A 304 -5.53 2.22 23.35
N ALA A 305 -5.92 3.22 24.14
CA ALA A 305 -5.36 3.46 25.47
C ALA A 305 -5.49 2.23 26.38
N GLY A 306 -4.41 1.86 27.07
CA GLY A 306 -4.38 0.72 27.98
C GLY A 306 -4.33 -0.66 27.30
N SER A 307 -4.29 -0.73 25.96
CA SER A 307 -4.16 -2.00 25.25
C SER A 307 -2.79 -2.62 25.49
N ALA A 308 -2.76 -3.78 26.17
CA ALA A 308 -1.52 -4.53 26.42
C ALA A 308 -0.78 -4.95 25.14
N ARG A 309 -1.49 -4.98 24.01
CA ARG A 309 -0.97 -5.38 22.70
C ARG A 309 -0.48 -4.22 21.86
N ASN A 310 -0.56 -2.98 22.35
CA ASN A 310 -0.40 -1.77 21.55
C ASN A 310 -1.24 -1.86 20.28
N LYS A 311 -2.55 -2.01 20.43
CA LYS A 311 -3.48 -2.14 19.30
C LYS A 311 -3.95 -0.77 18.82
N PHE A 312 -4.14 -0.60 17.51
CA PHE A 312 -4.94 0.47 16.93
C PHE A 312 -6.05 -0.11 16.07
N GLU A 313 -7.09 0.70 15.86
CA GLU A 313 -8.19 0.37 14.99
C GLU A 313 -8.69 1.63 14.30
N TYR A 314 -8.95 1.52 13.00
CA TYR A 314 -9.64 2.53 12.21
C TYR A 314 -10.85 1.87 11.56
N ARG A 315 -12.03 2.50 11.71
CA ARG A 315 -13.26 2.09 11.05
C ARG A 315 -14.03 3.31 10.58
N VAL A 316 -14.41 3.33 9.31
CA VAL A 316 -15.28 4.36 8.74
C VAL A 316 -16.20 3.76 7.70
N LYS A 317 -17.43 4.26 7.59
CA LYS A 317 -18.31 3.94 6.46
C LYS A 317 -18.11 5.00 5.39
N ALA A 318 -17.89 4.59 4.14
CA ALA A 318 -17.71 5.56 3.06
C ALA A 318 -19.01 6.35 2.84
N THR A 319 -18.90 7.68 2.80
CA THR A 319 -20.04 8.60 2.59
C THR A 319 -20.02 9.26 1.20
N ALA A 320 -18.92 9.09 0.47
CA ALA A 320 -18.73 9.57 -0.89
C ALA A 320 -17.79 8.62 -1.65
N GLU A 321 -17.85 8.70 -2.98
CA GLU A 321 -16.93 7.98 -3.85
C GLU A 321 -15.48 8.44 -3.62
N SER A 322 -14.56 7.48 -3.60
CA SER A 322 -13.13 7.73 -3.50
C SER A 322 -12.39 6.73 -4.37
N LEU A 323 -11.32 7.19 -5.02
CA LEU A 323 -10.45 6.29 -5.77
C LEU A 323 -9.84 5.24 -4.84
N LYS A 324 -9.78 4.01 -5.35
CA LYS A 324 -9.20 2.84 -4.73
C LYS A 324 -7.89 2.50 -5.41
N THR A 325 -6.97 1.98 -4.62
CA THR A 325 -5.65 1.51 -5.05
C THR A 325 -5.40 0.12 -4.51
N ARG A 326 -4.41 -0.60 -5.04
CA ARG A 326 -4.07 -1.96 -4.60
C ARG A 326 -3.37 -1.97 -3.25
N GLU A 327 -2.66 -0.91 -2.92
CA GLU A 327 -1.76 -0.88 -1.77
C GLU A 327 -2.01 0.33 -0.88
N TYR A 328 -1.97 0.11 0.43
CA TYR A 328 -2.13 1.15 1.44
C TYR A 328 -0.91 1.19 2.34
N ARG A 329 -0.47 2.41 2.66
CA ARG A 329 0.65 2.67 3.57
C ARG A 329 0.12 3.13 4.92
N ILE A 330 0.61 2.50 5.96
CA ILE A 330 0.34 2.83 7.35
C ILE A 330 1.64 3.37 7.94
N THR A 331 1.61 4.54 8.57
CA THR A 331 2.79 5.16 9.18
C THR A 331 2.54 5.49 10.64
N ALA A 332 3.55 5.27 11.49
CA ALA A 332 3.54 5.68 12.89
C ALA A 332 4.07 7.10 13.06
N GLY A 333 3.51 7.85 14.00
CA GLY A 333 3.90 9.22 14.33
C GLY A 333 5.30 9.36 14.91
N THR A 334 5.93 8.23 15.26
CA THR A 334 7.35 8.19 15.64
C THR A 334 8.29 8.47 14.47
N GLY A 335 7.80 8.45 13.22
CA GLY A 335 8.62 8.62 12.03
C GLY A 335 9.27 7.32 11.56
N THR A 336 10.00 7.39 10.44
CA THR A 336 10.60 6.22 9.78
C THR A 336 12.12 6.16 9.94
N ARG A 337 12.67 4.94 9.94
CA ARG A 337 14.13 4.72 9.98
C ARG A 337 14.50 3.38 9.35
N LYS A 338 15.44 3.41 8.40
CA LYS A 338 16.00 2.18 7.82
C LYS A 338 16.83 1.45 8.87
N THR A 339 16.55 0.17 9.06
CA THR A 339 17.23 -0.71 10.03
C THR A 339 18.53 -1.25 9.46
N LYS A 340 19.34 -1.96 10.28
CA LYS A 340 20.54 -2.67 9.79
C LYS A 340 20.20 -3.88 8.91
N ASN A 341 18.93 -4.26 8.88
CA ASN A 341 18.37 -5.33 8.06
C ASN A 341 17.66 -4.81 6.80
N ASP A 342 17.85 -3.53 6.46
CA ASP A 342 17.24 -2.87 5.30
C ASP A 342 15.71 -2.70 5.31
N ILE A 343 15.02 -3.18 6.36
CA ILE A 343 13.59 -2.87 6.60
C ILE A 343 13.43 -1.41 7.00
N LEU A 344 12.44 -0.72 6.42
CA LEU A 344 12.07 0.64 6.79
C LEU A 344 11.05 0.63 7.92
N ALA A 345 11.52 0.72 9.16
CA ALA A 345 10.64 0.77 10.31
C ALA A 345 9.90 2.11 10.38
N GLY A 346 8.77 2.13 11.09
CA GLY A 346 7.85 3.27 11.20
C GLY A 346 6.76 3.29 10.14
N GLN A 347 6.81 2.39 9.15
CA GLN A 347 5.77 2.20 8.15
C GLN A 347 5.47 0.72 7.90
N TYR A 348 4.32 0.48 7.27
CA TYR A 348 3.93 -0.81 6.71
C TYR A 348 3.12 -0.54 5.43
N VAL A 349 3.49 -1.17 4.32
CA VAL A 349 2.70 -1.20 3.08
C VAL A 349 2.02 -2.55 3.00
N MET A 350 0.71 -2.55 2.73
CA MET A 350 -0.03 -3.79 2.55
C MET A 350 -0.82 -3.78 1.26
N PRO A 351 -0.83 -4.88 0.49
CA PRO A 351 -1.84 -5.07 -0.52
C PRO A 351 -3.21 -5.29 0.15
N VAL A 352 -4.27 -4.76 -0.45
CA VAL A 352 -5.65 -5.05 -0.04
C VAL A 352 -6.13 -6.26 -0.80
N SER A 353 -6.30 -7.37 -0.08
CA SER A 353 -6.84 -8.63 -0.61
C SER A 353 -8.36 -8.72 -0.52
N GLU A 354 -9.02 -7.87 0.28
CA GLU A 354 -10.46 -7.96 0.52
C GLU A 354 -11.18 -6.64 0.18
N TRP A 355 -12.00 -6.71 -0.87
CA TRP A 355 -12.83 -5.62 -1.36
C TRP A 355 -14.29 -6.00 -1.19
N ILE A 356 -15.00 -5.29 -0.32
CA ILE A 356 -16.41 -5.60 -0.06
C ILE A 356 -17.28 -4.76 -0.98
N GLN A 357 -17.90 -5.43 -1.94
CA GLN A 357 -18.83 -4.85 -2.90
C GLN A 357 -20.14 -4.44 -2.19
N PRO A 358 -20.91 -3.50 -2.73
CA PRO A 358 -22.18 -3.12 -2.13
C PRO A 358 -23.17 -4.28 -2.11
N GLU A 359 -23.81 -4.50 -0.97
CA GLU A 359 -24.72 -5.63 -0.75
C GLU A 359 -26.19 -5.19 -0.85
N ALA A 360 -27.07 -6.06 -1.35
CA ALA A 360 -28.49 -5.76 -1.46
C ALA A 360 -29.13 -5.63 -0.07
N THR A 361 -29.85 -4.53 0.19
CA THR A 361 -30.56 -4.29 1.47
C THR A 361 -31.86 -5.09 1.59
N THR A 362 -32.41 -5.52 0.46
CA THR A 362 -33.68 -6.23 0.39
C THR A 362 -33.47 -7.65 -0.16
N PRO A 363 -33.81 -8.70 0.61
CA PRO A 363 -33.73 -10.07 0.14
C PRO A 363 -34.56 -10.31 -1.13
N GLY A 364 -33.99 -11.04 -2.08
CA GLY A 364 -34.67 -11.41 -3.33
C GLY A 364 -34.50 -10.41 -4.47
N LEU A 365 -33.79 -9.29 -4.25
CA LEU A 365 -33.34 -8.45 -5.36
C LEU A 365 -32.39 -9.20 -6.29
N GLU A 366 -32.45 -8.87 -7.58
CA GLU A 366 -31.45 -9.32 -8.55
C GLU A 366 -30.06 -8.85 -8.12
N PRO A 367 -29.02 -9.67 -8.36
CA PRO A 367 -27.66 -9.32 -7.97
C PRO A 367 -27.16 -8.10 -8.75
N PHE A 368 -26.44 -7.22 -8.05
CA PHE A 368 -25.85 -6.03 -8.63
C PHE A 368 -24.43 -6.33 -9.13
N PRO A 369 -24.01 -5.78 -10.28
CA PRO A 369 -22.64 -5.98 -10.73
C PRO A 369 -21.64 -5.45 -9.70
N ASN A 370 -20.49 -6.12 -9.63
CA ASN A 370 -19.35 -5.60 -8.89
C ASN A 370 -18.94 -4.26 -9.50
N ASP A 371 -18.73 -3.24 -8.65
CA ASP A 371 -18.37 -1.90 -9.11
C ASP A 371 -16.86 -1.68 -9.06
N PHE A 372 -16.25 -1.64 -10.24
CA PHE A 372 -14.82 -1.43 -10.44
C PHE A 372 -14.49 0.00 -10.88
N ARG A 373 -15.47 0.91 -11.01
CA ARG A 373 -15.26 2.29 -11.50
C ARG A 373 -14.24 3.07 -10.68
N SER A 374 -14.27 2.87 -9.36
CA SER A 374 -13.37 3.56 -8.43
C SER A 374 -11.98 2.93 -8.34
N PHE A 375 -11.74 1.76 -8.96
CA PHE A 375 -10.48 1.02 -8.88
C PHE A 375 -9.49 1.60 -9.88
N ALA A 376 -8.75 2.64 -9.48
CA ALA A 376 -7.88 3.40 -10.37
C ALA A 376 -6.86 2.51 -11.08
N PHE A 377 -6.32 1.51 -10.39
CA PHE A 377 -5.39 0.55 -10.97
C PHE A 377 -6.00 -0.32 -12.09
N LEU A 378 -7.33 -0.49 -12.12
CA LEU A 378 -8.05 -1.21 -13.16
C LEU A 378 -8.51 -0.27 -14.28
N THR A 379 -9.03 0.91 -13.92
CA THR A 379 -9.62 1.87 -14.87
C THR A 379 -8.61 2.78 -15.54
N LYS A 380 -7.47 3.03 -14.88
CA LYS A 380 -6.41 3.91 -15.37
C LYS A 380 -5.15 3.16 -15.80
N GLY A 381 -4.83 2.05 -15.13
CA GLY A 381 -3.57 1.35 -15.28
C GLY A 381 -2.54 1.74 -14.21
N LEU A 382 -1.31 1.27 -14.39
CA LEU A 382 -0.21 1.36 -13.43
C LEU A 382 1.01 2.11 -13.96
N GLY A 383 0.95 2.62 -15.19
CA GLY A 383 2.09 3.29 -15.80
C GLY A 383 3.22 2.35 -16.20
N TYR A 384 4.41 2.91 -16.38
CA TYR A 384 5.59 2.15 -16.72
C TYR A 384 6.16 1.42 -15.50
N ASP A 385 6.57 0.17 -15.69
CA ASP A 385 7.44 -0.52 -14.73
C ASP A 385 8.92 -0.19 -14.95
N GLU A 386 9.80 -0.80 -14.14
CA GLU A 386 11.24 -0.58 -14.19
C GLU A 386 11.87 -1.03 -15.52
N ASP A 387 11.24 -1.99 -16.21
CA ASP A 387 11.65 -2.50 -17.52
C ASP A 387 11.13 -1.64 -18.68
N GLY A 388 10.36 -0.59 -18.38
CA GLY A 388 9.75 0.30 -19.38
C GLY A 388 8.50 -0.27 -20.04
N ASN A 389 7.88 -1.30 -19.46
CA ASN A 389 6.62 -1.83 -19.94
C ASN A 389 5.43 -1.01 -19.40
N LEU A 390 4.54 -0.57 -20.29
CA LEU A 390 3.36 0.23 -19.91
C LEU A 390 2.17 -0.64 -19.51
N TRP A 391 1.80 -0.65 -18.24
CA TRP A 391 0.63 -1.34 -17.75
C TRP A 391 -0.61 -0.42 -17.83
N GLY A 392 -1.42 -0.63 -18.85
CA GLY A 392 -2.65 0.14 -19.08
C GLY A 392 -3.84 -0.35 -18.25
N PRO A 393 -5.04 0.23 -18.46
CA PRO A 393 -6.26 -0.28 -17.84
C PRO A 393 -6.65 -1.65 -18.39
N LEU A 394 -7.53 -2.36 -17.68
CA LEU A 394 -8.03 -3.66 -18.14
C LEU A 394 -8.75 -3.53 -19.49
N SER A 395 -8.45 -4.44 -20.41
CA SER A 395 -9.05 -4.45 -21.75
C SER A 395 -9.34 -5.89 -22.23
N PRO A 396 -10.61 -6.24 -22.51
CA PRO A 396 -11.82 -5.44 -22.27
C PRO A 396 -12.05 -5.16 -20.77
N PHE A 397 -12.75 -4.08 -20.45
CA PHE A 397 -13.02 -3.73 -19.04
C PHE A 397 -14.13 -4.62 -18.46
N PRO A 398 -13.98 -5.19 -17.25
CA PRO A 398 -14.93 -6.13 -16.65
C PRO A 398 -16.16 -5.43 -16.05
N GLN A 399 -16.65 -4.36 -16.68
CA GLN A 399 -17.89 -3.66 -16.34
C GLN A 399 -18.35 -2.77 -17.50
N SER A 400 -19.63 -2.86 -17.84
CA SER A 400 -20.27 -2.06 -18.87
C SER A 400 -20.40 -0.59 -18.46
N GLY A 401 -20.24 0.30 -19.44
CA GLY A 401 -20.44 1.74 -19.26
C GLY A 401 -19.36 2.43 -18.42
N VAL A 402 -18.19 1.80 -18.23
CA VAL A 402 -17.04 2.42 -17.56
C VAL A 402 -16.08 2.99 -18.59
N THR A 403 -15.73 4.26 -18.43
CA THR A 403 -14.68 4.90 -19.22
C THR A 403 -13.32 4.56 -18.62
N THR A 404 -12.41 4.05 -19.45
CA THR A 404 -11.03 3.76 -19.09
C THR A 404 -10.06 4.78 -19.69
N ASN A 405 -8.88 4.91 -19.10
CA ASN A 405 -7.82 5.75 -19.67
C ASN A 405 -7.35 5.21 -21.02
N ASP A 406 -6.85 6.12 -21.87
CA ASP A 406 -6.20 5.76 -23.11
C ASP A 406 -4.67 5.78 -22.92
N PRO A 407 -4.03 4.61 -22.78
CA PRO A 407 -2.58 4.52 -22.53
C PRO A 407 -1.74 5.05 -23.72
N THR A 408 -2.32 5.17 -24.92
CA THR A 408 -1.60 5.72 -26.09
C THR A 408 -1.28 7.21 -25.95
N LYS A 409 -1.88 7.89 -24.96
CA LYS A 409 -1.63 9.30 -24.64
C LYS A 409 -0.48 9.49 -23.66
N CYS A 410 0.08 8.42 -23.11
CA CYS A 410 1.23 8.52 -22.22
C CYS A 410 2.49 8.89 -23.01
N PRO A 411 3.39 9.71 -22.44
CA PRO A 411 4.69 10.00 -23.06
C PRO A 411 5.53 8.72 -23.18
N ALA A 412 6.58 8.78 -23.98
CA ALA A 412 7.57 7.71 -24.05
C ALA A 412 8.21 7.48 -22.69
N PHE A 413 8.54 6.22 -22.37
CA PHE A 413 9.26 5.87 -21.15
C PHE A 413 10.57 6.66 -21.05
N VAL A 414 10.83 7.23 -19.88
CA VAL A 414 12.11 7.87 -19.55
C VAL A 414 12.71 7.06 -18.41
N PRO A 415 13.81 6.31 -18.65
CA PRO A 415 14.47 5.56 -17.59
C PRO A 415 14.89 6.47 -16.44
N PRO A 416 14.74 6.03 -15.18
CA PRO A 416 15.23 6.78 -14.01
C PRO A 416 16.71 7.14 -14.19
N GLY A 417 17.05 8.43 -14.13
CA GLY A 417 18.42 8.94 -14.28
C GLY A 417 18.83 9.38 -15.70
N SER A 418 17.96 9.24 -16.71
CA SER A 418 18.23 9.68 -18.09
C SER A 418 17.70 11.07 -18.44
N GLN A 419 17.12 11.78 -17.46
CA GLN A 419 16.59 13.12 -17.68
C GLN A 419 17.74 14.09 -18.01
N PRO A 420 17.71 14.78 -19.17
CA PRO A 420 18.67 15.83 -19.45
C PRO A 420 18.60 16.89 -18.34
N PRO A 421 19.71 17.57 -18.00
CA PRO A 421 19.64 18.74 -17.14
C PRO A 421 18.57 19.67 -17.70
N ALA A 422 17.62 20.08 -16.87
CA ALA A 422 16.58 21.00 -17.29
C ALA A 422 17.26 22.23 -17.92
N THR A 423 17.05 22.41 -19.23
CA THR A 423 17.47 23.60 -19.94
C THR A 423 16.67 24.77 -19.40
N ASP A 424 17.35 25.62 -18.65
CA ASP A 424 16.84 26.88 -18.13
C ASP A 424 16.31 27.75 -19.29
N PRO A 425 15.12 28.37 -19.20
CA PRO A 425 14.68 29.31 -20.22
C PRO A 425 15.55 30.56 -20.16
N GLY A 426 16.46 30.69 -21.12
CA GLY A 426 17.36 31.83 -21.24
C GLY A 426 16.62 33.16 -21.33
N THR A 427 16.98 34.09 -20.46
CA THR A 427 16.76 35.53 -20.67
C THR A 427 17.89 36.04 -21.55
N GLY A 428 17.56 36.56 -22.73
CA GLY A 428 18.53 37.15 -23.65
C GLY A 428 19.06 38.50 -23.20
N GLY A 429 20.30 38.80 -23.60
CA GLY A 429 20.77 40.17 -23.82
C GLY A 429 22.19 40.49 -23.34
N GLY A 430 23.14 40.56 -24.29
CA GLY A 430 24.17 41.61 -24.25
C GLY A 430 25.65 41.20 -24.22
N GLY A 431 26.20 40.87 -25.40
CA GLY A 431 27.44 41.41 -25.99
C GLY A 431 28.75 41.50 -25.20
N GLY A 432 29.80 40.83 -25.71
CA GLY A 432 31.20 41.13 -25.36
C GLY A 432 32.21 40.15 -25.97
N THR A 433 32.81 40.54 -27.10
CA THR A 433 33.88 39.86 -27.88
C THR A 433 35.22 39.71 -27.16
N GLY A 434 35.96 38.63 -27.47
CA GLY A 434 37.41 38.54 -27.27
C GLY A 434 37.94 37.11 -27.25
N GLY A 435 38.69 36.69 -28.29
CA GLY A 435 39.22 35.33 -28.46
C GLY A 435 40.57 35.05 -27.81
N GLY A 436 41.02 33.80 -27.91
CA GLY A 436 42.37 33.39 -27.49
C GLY A 436 42.57 31.88 -27.42
N THR A 437 43.46 31.38 -28.27
CA THR A 437 43.86 29.98 -28.51
C THR A 437 44.89 29.45 -27.51
N GLY A 438 44.98 28.11 -27.34
CA GLY A 438 46.12 27.35 -26.78
C GLY A 438 45.77 26.66 -25.45
N GLY A 439 46.01 25.37 -25.21
CA GLY A 439 47.04 24.45 -25.69
C GLY A 439 47.87 23.99 -24.50
N GLY A 440 47.93 22.68 -24.22
CA GLY A 440 48.91 22.10 -23.29
C GLY A 440 48.33 21.15 -22.24
N GLY A 441 48.56 19.85 -22.41
CA GLY A 441 48.29 18.85 -21.41
C GLY A 441 49.42 18.73 -20.38
N THR A 442 49.04 18.33 -19.16
CA THR A 442 49.93 17.67 -18.20
C THR A 442 49.10 16.72 -17.34
N THR A 443 49.60 15.51 -17.19
CA THR A 443 49.03 14.34 -16.51
C THR A 443 49.18 14.42 -14.99
N THR A 444 48.11 14.10 -14.25
CA THR A 444 48.13 13.90 -12.78
C THR A 444 47.41 12.57 -12.44
N PRO A 445 47.86 11.79 -11.42
CA PRO A 445 47.34 10.44 -11.11
C PRO A 445 45.93 10.45 -10.49
N PRO A 446 45.23 9.30 -10.38
CA PRO A 446 43.79 9.25 -10.19
C PRO A 446 43.38 9.68 -8.79
N THR A 447 42.58 10.74 -8.70
CA THR A 447 41.82 11.11 -7.50
C THR A 447 40.40 10.58 -7.60
N THR A 448 39.97 9.95 -6.51
CA THR A 448 38.64 9.42 -6.19
C THR A 448 37.50 10.32 -6.70
N PRO A 449 36.39 9.76 -7.24
CA PRO A 449 35.25 10.57 -7.70
C PRO A 449 34.64 11.38 -6.54
N PRO A 450 34.32 12.67 -6.74
CA PRO A 450 33.60 13.44 -5.75
C PRO A 450 32.14 12.97 -5.68
N THR A 451 31.68 12.68 -4.48
CA THR A 451 30.27 12.48 -4.16
C THR A 451 29.49 13.78 -4.44
N THR A 452 28.57 13.75 -5.39
CA THR A 452 27.63 14.84 -5.65
C THR A 452 26.77 15.08 -4.41
N PRO A 453 26.65 16.32 -3.90
CA PRO A 453 25.73 16.62 -2.81
C PRO A 453 24.27 16.40 -3.27
N PRO A 454 23.35 16.02 -2.36
CA PRO A 454 21.93 15.95 -2.66
C PRO A 454 21.40 17.28 -3.22
N PRO A 455 20.34 17.27 -4.05
CA PRO A 455 19.73 18.49 -4.56
C PRO A 455 19.37 19.43 -3.41
N ALA A 456 19.69 20.72 -3.56
CA ALA A 456 19.32 21.74 -2.59
C ALA A 456 17.79 21.72 -2.39
N ALA A 457 17.34 21.64 -1.15
CA ALA A 457 15.94 21.73 -0.79
C ALA A 457 15.33 23.00 -1.41
N GLU A 458 14.14 22.89 -2.01
CA GLU A 458 13.42 24.05 -2.52
C GLU A 458 13.26 25.08 -1.38
N PRO A 459 13.49 26.38 -1.64
CA PRO A 459 13.46 27.39 -0.59
C PRO A 459 12.04 27.50 -0.01
N ILE A 460 11.93 27.26 1.30
CA ILE A 460 10.70 27.39 2.08
C ILE A 460 10.20 28.84 2.01
N ASP A 461 8.91 29.02 1.74
CA ASP A 461 8.32 30.36 1.71
C ASP A 461 8.17 30.96 3.12
N THR A 462 8.18 32.28 3.21
CA THR A 462 7.95 32.98 4.48
C THR A 462 6.49 33.39 4.56
N VAL A 463 5.79 32.91 5.60
CA VAL A 463 4.38 33.23 5.84
C VAL A 463 4.24 34.23 6.99
N THR A 464 3.33 35.17 6.84
CA THR A 464 2.95 36.17 7.86
C THR A 464 1.44 36.13 8.09
N MET A 465 0.98 36.56 9.27
CA MET A 465 -0.45 36.57 9.64
C MET A 465 -0.91 38.02 9.92
N PRO A 466 -1.15 38.83 8.87
CA PRO A 466 -1.55 40.23 9.02
C PRO A 466 -2.89 40.42 9.74
N THR A 467 -3.81 39.47 9.64
CA THR A 467 -5.11 39.54 10.34
C THR A 467 -5.32 38.28 11.16
N PHE A 468 -5.62 38.46 12.44
CA PHE A 468 -6.13 37.44 13.32
C PHE A 468 -7.09 38.12 14.29
N THR A 469 -8.39 37.90 14.10
CA THR A 469 -9.43 38.40 14.98
C THR A 469 -10.40 37.29 15.35
N TRP A 470 -10.78 37.25 16.62
CA TRP A 470 -11.87 36.43 17.11
C TRP A 470 -12.88 37.32 17.83
N ALA A 471 -14.14 37.29 17.38
CA ALA A 471 -15.23 38.01 18.01
C ALA A 471 -16.21 37.01 18.64
N SER A 472 -16.71 37.29 19.85
CA SER A 472 -17.68 36.44 20.54
C SER A 472 -19.09 36.46 19.93
N SER A 473 -19.33 37.31 18.92
CA SER A 473 -20.58 37.35 18.17
C SER A 473 -20.81 36.09 17.35
N GLN A 474 -22.08 35.74 17.10
CA GLN A 474 -22.50 34.56 16.33
C GLN A 474 -21.89 33.23 16.83
N SER A 475 -21.85 33.06 18.15
CA SER A 475 -21.24 31.89 18.82
C SER A 475 -19.73 31.72 18.59
N GLY A 476 -19.04 32.79 18.15
CA GLY A 476 -17.61 32.87 17.91
C GLY A 476 -17.28 32.94 16.42
N THR A 477 -16.75 34.07 15.96
CA THR A 477 -16.35 34.29 14.57
C THR A 477 -14.84 34.48 14.49
N LEU A 478 -14.15 33.58 13.79
CA LEU A 478 -12.71 33.64 13.54
C LEU A 478 -12.45 34.18 12.13
N THR A 479 -11.72 35.30 12.04
CA THR A 479 -11.25 35.87 10.77
C THR A 479 -9.72 35.90 10.77
N VAL A 480 -9.12 35.25 9.77
CA VAL A 480 -7.67 35.14 9.63
C VAL A 480 -7.27 35.49 8.21
N SER A 481 -6.21 36.29 8.07
CA SER A 481 -5.54 36.54 6.79
C SER A 481 -4.07 36.18 6.94
N CYS A 482 -3.56 35.39 5.99
CA CYS A 482 -2.18 34.94 5.93
C CYS A 482 -1.57 35.27 4.58
N ARG A 483 -0.28 35.62 4.58
CA ARG A 483 0.44 36.05 3.38
C ARG A 483 1.77 35.33 3.25
N SER A 484 1.98 34.68 2.11
CA SER A 484 3.27 34.17 1.67
C SER A 484 4.09 35.27 0.95
N ASN A 485 5.42 35.19 1.02
CA ASN A 485 6.30 35.99 0.16
C ASN A 485 6.31 35.50 -1.30
N VAL A 486 5.81 34.29 -1.57
CA VAL A 486 5.58 33.78 -2.93
C VAL A 486 4.18 34.19 -3.39
N THR A 487 4.07 34.79 -4.57
CA THR A 487 2.82 35.38 -5.07
C THR A 487 2.01 34.43 -5.97
N ASP A 488 2.59 33.31 -6.38
CA ASP A 488 1.91 32.26 -7.14
C ASP A 488 1.00 31.43 -6.22
N ASN A 489 -0.29 31.76 -6.24
CA ASN A 489 -1.29 31.11 -5.39
C ASN A 489 -1.44 29.60 -5.67
N THR A 490 -1.10 29.13 -6.88
CA THR A 490 -1.21 27.70 -7.20
C THR A 490 -0.11 26.88 -6.53
N LYS A 491 1.05 27.51 -6.31
CA LYS A 491 2.18 26.91 -5.59
C LYS A 491 2.04 27.04 -4.07
N VAL A 492 1.56 28.18 -3.59
CA VAL A 492 1.48 28.48 -2.15
C VAL A 492 0.43 27.65 -1.41
N ALA A 493 -0.79 27.52 -1.95
CA ALA A 493 -1.94 26.83 -1.35
C ALA A 493 -1.97 26.81 0.20
N MET A 494 -2.66 27.77 0.83
CA MET A 494 -2.61 27.97 2.29
C MET A 494 -3.70 27.21 3.05
N THR A 495 -3.34 26.63 4.19
CA THR A 495 -4.28 26.02 5.15
C THR A 495 -4.20 26.66 6.52
N LEU A 496 -5.30 26.58 7.27
CA LEU A 496 -5.41 27.08 8.63
C LEU A 496 -5.61 25.92 9.62
N GLY A 497 -4.90 25.97 10.75
CA GLY A 497 -5.22 25.21 11.96
C GLY A 497 -5.47 26.14 13.14
N TYR A 498 -6.29 25.69 14.08
CA TYR A 498 -6.49 26.38 15.35
C TYR A 498 -6.73 25.40 16.51
N GLU A 499 -6.30 25.80 17.69
CA GLU A 499 -6.50 25.08 18.96
C GLU A 499 -7.51 25.85 19.79
N ASN A 500 -8.46 25.17 20.42
CA ASN A 500 -9.35 25.76 21.41
C ASN A 500 -9.71 24.72 22.48
N ARG A 501 -10.63 25.06 23.39
CA ARG A 501 -11.06 24.16 24.49
C ARG A 501 -11.66 22.82 24.03
N ASN A 502 -12.11 22.72 22.78
CA ASN A 502 -12.67 21.50 22.21
C ASN A 502 -11.60 20.63 21.52
N GLY A 503 -10.32 21.03 21.57
CA GLY A 503 -9.21 20.33 20.95
C GLY A 503 -8.64 21.09 19.74
N ILE A 504 -7.98 20.35 18.86
CA ILE A 504 -7.21 20.89 17.73
C ILE A 504 -7.98 20.67 16.44
N THR A 505 -8.13 21.72 15.63
CA THR A 505 -8.64 21.66 14.26
C THR A 505 -7.50 22.01 13.30
N THR A 506 -7.26 21.21 12.26
CA THR A 506 -6.18 21.42 11.29
C THR A 506 -6.67 21.26 9.87
N GLY A 507 -6.00 21.92 8.92
CA GLY A 507 -6.24 21.70 7.49
C GLY A 507 -7.48 22.41 6.94
N GLN A 508 -7.97 23.45 7.61
CA GLN A 508 -9.06 24.26 7.09
C GLN A 508 -8.58 25.01 5.84
N THR A 509 -9.27 24.81 4.72
CA THR A 509 -8.96 25.50 3.47
C THR A 509 -9.11 27.01 3.63
N MET A 510 -8.08 27.76 3.21
CA MET A 510 -8.18 29.21 3.07
C MET A 510 -8.49 29.57 1.61
N THR A 511 -9.17 30.69 1.40
CA THR A 511 -9.49 31.18 0.05
C THR A 511 -8.42 32.16 -0.42
N ALA A 512 -7.88 31.97 -1.63
CA ALA A 512 -6.92 32.88 -2.22
C ALA A 512 -7.55 34.25 -2.50
N ALA A 513 -6.88 35.32 -2.09
CA ALA A 513 -7.27 36.71 -2.33
C ALA A 513 -6.35 37.43 -3.33
N GLY A 514 -5.42 36.70 -3.98
CA GLY A 514 -4.43 37.26 -4.90
C GLY A 514 -3.11 37.62 -4.21
N ASN A 515 -2.02 37.67 -4.99
CA ASN A 515 -0.70 38.13 -4.55
C ASN A 515 -0.17 37.46 -3.27
N GLY A 516 -0.33 36.14 -3.14
CA GLY A 516 0.14 35.36 -1.99
C GLY A 516 -0.70 35.53 -0.72
N VAL A 517 -1.84 36.25 -0.77
CA VAL A 517 -2.75 36.47 0.36
C VAL A 517 -3.88 35.44 0.38
N TRP A 518 -4.19 34.96 1.57
CA TRP A 518 -5.18 33.92 1.82
C TRP A 518 -6.05 34.28 3.02
N ASN A 519 -7.36 34.10 2.89
CA ASN A 519 -8.32 34.50 3.90
C ASN A 519 -9.15 33.29 4.40
N PHE A 520 -9.44 33.30 5.69
CA PHE A 520 -10.37 32.38 6.33
C PHE A 520 -11.36 33.20 7.17
N ASN A 521 -12.65 32.92 7.02
CA ASN A 521 -13.70 33.48 7.84
C ASN A 521 -14.75 32.40 8.12
N SER A 522 -14.94 32.07 9.40
CA SER A 522 -15.97 31.13 9.82
C SER A 522 -16.55 31.50 11.17
N ARG A 523 -17.84 31.23 11.33
CA ARG A 523 -18.60 31.36 12.58
C ARG A 523 -18.61 30.06 13.38
N SER A 524 -19.24 30.09 14.55
CA SER A 524 -19.36 28.95 15.47
C SER A 524 -18.03 28.35 15.96
N ILE A 525 -16.93 29.11 15.89
CA ILE A 525 -15.61 28.70 16.36
C ILE A 525 -15.42 29.21 17.78
N LYS A 526 -15.23 28.29 18.74
CA LYS A 526 -14.88 28.66 20.12
C LYS A 526 -13.53 29.39 20.13
N GLN A 527 -13.37 30.33 21.06
CA GLN A 527 -12.17 31.19 21.15
C GLN A 527 -10.89 30.36 21.02
N PRO A 528 -10.10 30.57 19.95
CA PRO A 528 -8.87 29.82 19.75
C PRO A 528 -7.80 30.31 20.72
N THR A 529 -7.04 29.39 21.29
CA THR A 529 -5.83 29.66 22.09
C THR A 529 -4.59 29.80 21.20
N LYS A 530 -4.62 29.17 20.02
CA LYS A 530 -3.56 29.25 19.01
C LYS A 530 -4.15 29.11 17.61
N VAL A 531 -3.60 29.86 16.66
CA VAL A 531 -3.95 29.80 15.24
C VAL A 531 -2.66 29.66 14.44
N THR A 532 -2.63 28.79 13.44
CA THR A 532 -1.46 28.51 12.60
C THR A 532 -1.85 28.50 11.13
N CYS A 533 -1.13 29.25 10.30
CA CYS A 533 -1.21 29.13 8.85
C CYS A 533 -0.03 28.31 8.34
N THR A 534 -0.29 27.43 7.37
CA THR A 534 0.72 26.57 6.74
C THR A 534 0.57 26.63 5.22
N SER A 535 1.64 27.04 4.53
CA SER A 535 1.74 26.97 3.07
C SER A 535 2.18 25.58 2.64
N LYS A 536 1.76 25.16 1.44
CA LYS A 536 2.25 23.97 0.74
C LYS A 536 3.77 24.00 0.48
N LEU A 537 4.38 25.19 0.41
CA LEU A 537 5.82 25.38 0.26
C LEU A 537 6.58 25.25 1.60
N GLY A 538 5.88 24.91 2.69
CA GLY A 538 6.47 24.60 3.99
C GLY A 538 6.52 25.77 4.96
N GLY A 539 6.24 27.00 4.51
CA GLY A 539 6.21 28.17 5.37
C GLY A 539 5.07 28.12 6.37
N THR A 540 5.36 28.51 7.61
CA THR A 540 4.37 28.50 8.70
C THR A 540 4.43 29.79 9.52
N VAL A 541 3.29 30.16 10.09
CA VAL A 541 3.20 31.23 11.10
C VAL A 541 2.11 30.89 12.10
N SER A 542 2.41 31.05 13.39
CA SER A 542 1.44 30.87 14.46
C SER A 542 1.25 32.15 15.25
N ARG A 543 0.03 32.40 15.72
CA ARG A 543 -0.29 33.40 16.73
C ARG A 543 -1.11 32.78 17.85
N THR A 544 -0.75 33.08 19.08
CA THR A 544 -1.55 32.77 20.27
C THR A 544 -2.46 33.97 20.58
N SER A 545 -3.69 33.69 21.01
CA SER A 545 -4.69 34.73 21.35
C SER A 545 -4.42 35.39 22.69
#